data_AF-A0A0Q1FLU2-F1
#
_entry.id   AF-A0A0Q1FLU2-F1
#
_cell.length_a   1.000
_cell.length_b   1.000
_cell.length_c   1.000
_cell.angle_alpha   90.00
_cell.angle_beta   90.00
_cell.angle_gamma   90.00
#
_symmetry.space_group_name_H-M   'P 1'
#
loop_
_entity.id
_entity.type
_entity.pdbx_description
1 polymer ?
#
loop_
_entity_poly.entity_id
_entity_poly.type
_entity_poly.pdbx_seq_one_letter_code
_entity_poly.pdbx_strand_id
1 'polypeptide(L)'
;MIKKLMLLIIFSAFIIMGITSCTSCDMSASTEPDEEEPPAGYVNVTFRVDMSAETLDPNGVHIAGDFGDNSAGEGWPVWDPSSDLMMLADDDEDMVYEITLEVAVNSTYYYKFTNGNGWYGEEWAGDPNRSVEVGEENLILDIVVFGIQP
;
A
#
# COMPACT_ATOMS: atom_id res chain seq x y z
N MET A 1 2.62 -74.62 -0.62
CA MET A 1 1.19 -74.27 -0.68
C MET A 1 0.90 -73.78 -2.09
N ILE A 2 0.52 -74.67 -3.00
CA ILE A 2 -0.88 -74.99 -3.36
C ILE A 2 -1.55 -73.82 -4.12
N LYS A 3 -1.64 -74.00 -5.45
CA LYS A 3 -2.82 -73.80 -6.35
C LYS A 3 -3.38 -72.37 -6.41
N LYS A 4 -3.77 -71.76 -7.53
CA LYS A 4 -4.57 -72.18 -8.70
C LYS A 4 -4.68 -70.88 -9.54
N LEU A 5 -4.37 -70.86 -10.84
CA LEU A 5 -5.27 -71.16 -11.97
C LEU A 5 -6.41 -70.14 -12.23
N MET A 6 -6.57 -69.84 -13.53
CA MET A 6 -7.72 -69.24 -14.27
C MET A 6 -7.75 -67.71 -14.33
N LEU A 7 -7.55 -67.03 -15.46
CA LEU A 7 -8.14 -67.13 -16.83
C LEU A 7 -9.67 -67.09 -16.88
N LEU A 8 -10.23 -65.93 -17.25
CA LEU A 8 -11.41 -65.71 -18.11
C LEU A 8 -11.52 -64.18 -18.34
N ILE A 9 -11.43 -63.59 -19.55
CA ILE A 9 -12.48 -63.47 -20.60
C ILE A 9 -13.79 -62.98 -19.92
N ILE A 10 -14.56 -61.94 -20.32
CA ILE A 10 -15.35 -61.74 -21.55
C ILE A 10 -16.03 -60.35 -21.53
N PHE A 11 -15.98 -59.64 -22.69
CA PHE A 11 -17.01 -58.85 -23.39
C PHE A 11 -17.99 -57.87 -22.70
N SER A 12 -18.36 -56.85 -23.50
CA SER A 12 -19.70 -56.21 -23.59
C SER A 12 -19.93 -55.02 -22.64
N ALA A 13 -20.56 -53.89 -22.98
CA ALA A 13 -21.16 -53.36 -24.19
C ALA A 13 -21.39 -51.85 -23.98
N PHE A 14 -21.49 -51.11 -25.08
CA PHE A 14 -22.07 -49.77 -25.17
C PHE A 14 -23.37 -49.64 -24.34
N ILE A 15 -23.43 -48.64 -23.45
CA ILE A 15 -24.69 -48.20 -22.81
C ILE A 15 -24.72 -46.67 -22.73
N ILE A 16 -25.55 -46.12 -23.61
CA ILE A 16 -26.53 -45.03 -23.42
C ILE A 16 -26.02 -43.58 -23.37
N MET A 17 -26.27 -42.92 -24.51
CA MET A 17 -26.62 -41.52 -24.63
C MET A 17 -27.87 -41.19 -23.79
N GLY A 18 -27.74 -40.25 -22.86
CA GLY A 18 -28.85 -39.40 -22.40
C GLY A 18 -29.18 -39.46 -20.92
N ILE A 19 -28.95 -38.35 -20.23
CA ILE A 19 -29.91 -37.62 -19.36
C ILE A 19 -29.34 -36.20 -19.19
N THR A 20 -30.01 -35.17 -19.72
CA THR A 20 -31.02 -34.35 -19.01
C THR A 20 -30.39 -33.46 -17.93
N SER A 21 -30.40 -32.17 -18.24
CA SER A 21 -30.34 -30.99 -17.37
C SER A 21 -29.22 -30.92 -16.31
N CYS A 22 -28.29 -29.99 -16.50
CA CYS A 22 -28.03 -29.04 -15.42
C CYS A 22 -28.35 -27.65 -15.95
N THR A 23 -29.65 -27.32 -15.93
CA THR A 23 -30.12 -25.93 -16.02
C THR A 23 -29.84 -25.28 -14.67
N SER A 24 -28.57 -24.94 -14.45
CA SER A 24 -28.06 -23.82 -13.67
C SER A 24 -26.58 -24.12 -13.42
N CYS A 25 -25.71 -23.48 -14.21
CA CYS A 25 -24.51 -22.99 -13.55
C CYS A 25 -25.04 -21.83 -12.73
N ASP A 26 -25.42 -22.10 -11.48
CA ASP A 26 -25.62 -21.04 -10.51
C ASP A 26 -24.29 -20.30 -10.44
N MET A 27 -24.22 -19.19 -11.19
CA MET A 27 -23.42 -18.04 -10.82
C MET A 27 -23.96 -17.58 -9.47
N SER A 28 -23.61 -18.30 -8.41
CA SER A 28 -23.57 -17.69 -7.10
C SER A 28 -22.40 -16.72 -7.19
N ALA A 29 -22.70 -15.51 -7.67
CA ALA A 29 -21.99 -14.34 -7.24
C ALA A 29 -22.04 -14.39 -5.71
N SER A 30 -20.96 -14.86 -5.11
CA SER A 30 -20.70 -14.72 -3.69
C SER A 30 -20.56 -13.22 -3.48
N THR A 31 -21.66 -12.57 -3.12
CA THR A 31 -21.58 -11.29 -2.42
C THR A 31 -21.05 -11.60 -1.03
N GLU A 32 -19.76 -11.95 -0.96
CA GLU A 32 -18.99 -11.79 0.26
C GLU A 32 -19.03 -10.29 0.60
N PRO A 33 -19.23 -9.93 1.88
CA PRO A 33 -19.32 -8.54 2.29
C PRO A 33 -17.97 -7.86 2.03
N ASP A 34 -17.93 -6.90 1.11
CA ASP A 34 -16.84 -5.94 0.83
C ASP A 34 -15.52 -6.23 1.58
N GLU A 35 -14.81 -7.29 1.19
CA GLU A 35 -13.37 -7.30 1.42
C GLU A 35 -12.84 -6.29 0.42
N GLU A 36 -12.34 -5.14 0.91
CA GLU A 36 -11.64 -4.18 0.05
C GLU A 36 -10.64 -4.96 -0.78
N GLU A 37 -10.80 -4.91 -2.11
CA GLU A 37 -9.86 -5.54 -3.01
C GLU A 37 -8.48 -4.99 -2.67
N PRO A 38 -7.51 -5.86 -2.28
CA PRO A 38 -6.19 -5.37 -1.92
C PRO A 38 -5.65 -4.58 -3.11
N PRO A 39 -4.96 -3.45 -2.87
CA PRO A 39 -4.50 -2.59 -3.94
C PRO A 39 -3.68 -3.39 -4.96
N ALA A 40 -3.95 -3.14 -6.24
CA ALA A 40 -3.41 -3.92 -7.36
C ALA A 40 -1.89 -3.81 -7.56
N GLY A 41 -1.19 -3.10 -6.67
CA GLY A 41 0.26 -2.93 -6.66
C GLY A 41 0.71 -1.85 -5.68
N TYR A 42 2.03 -1.70 -5.58
CA TYR A 42 2.68 -0.66 -4.78
C TYR A 42 3.78 0.02 -5.58
N VAL A 43 4.03 1.30 -5.30
CA VAL A 43 5.10 2.12 -5.90
C VAL A 43 5.82 2.92 -4.84
N ASN A 44 7.07 3.31 -5.12
CA ASN A 44 7.84 4.18 -4.25
C ASN A 44 7.55 5.65 -4.55
N VAL A 45 7.23 6.40 -3.49
CA VAL A 45 7.06 7.85 -3.53
C VAL A 45 8.11 8.50 -2.63
N THR A 46 8.97 9.34 -3.20
CA THR A 46 9.97 10.12 -2.47
C THR A 46 9.39 11.51 -2.17
N PHE A 47 9.19 11.78 -0.88
CA PHE A 47 8.75 13.07 -0.34
C PHE A 47 9.98 13.91 0.01
N ARG A 48 9.95 15.20 -0.33
CA ARG A 48 11.10 16.10 -0.19
C ARG A 48 10.66 17.46 0.35
N VAL A 49 11.31 17.94 1.41
CA VAL A 49 11.00 19.23 2.03
C VAL A 49 12.25 20.05 2.31
N ASP A 50 12.27 21.29 1.83
CA ASP A 50 13.32 22.27 2.11
C ASP A 50 13.08 22.91 3.49
N MET A 51 14.06 22.72 4.37
CA MET A 51 14.07 23.23 5.75
C MET A 51 15.07 24.38 5.95
N SER A 52 15.65 24.92 4.87
CA SER A 52 16.72 25.94 4.92
C SER A 52 16.31 27.26 5.60
N ALA A 53 15.00 27.54 5.67
CA ALA A 53 14.44 28.70 6.34
C ALA A 53 14.17 28.49 7.84
N GLU A 54 14.27 27.25 8.33
CA GLU A 54 13.83 26.85 9.65
C GLU A 54 14.99 26.65 10.63
N THR A 55 14.69 26.79 11.93
CA THR A 55 15.56 26.27 12.98
C THR A 55 15.12 24.84 13.29
N LEU A 56 15.98 23.87 13.02
CA LEU A 56 15.66 22.45 13.20
C LEU A 56 15.47 22.08 14.68
N ASP A 57 14.40 21.33 14.94
CA ASP A 57 14.17 20.68 16.22
C ASP A 57 15.17 19.52 16.41
N PRO A 58 15.71 19.31 17.61
CA PRO A 58 16.65 18.23 17.87
C PRO A 58 16.07 16.82 17.67
N ASN A 59 14.74 16.68 17.63
CA ASN A 59 14.09 15.42 17.31
C ASN A 59 14.02 15.16 15.79
N GLY A 60 14.45 16.09 14.93
CA GLY A 60 14.52 15.90 13.48
C GLY A 60 13.21 16.18 12.73
N VAL A 61 13.21 15.96 11.42
CA VAL A 61 12.08 16.26 10.52
C VAL A 61 11.28 15.00 10.26
N HIS A 62 9.95 15.08 10.36
CA HIS A 62 9.07 13.93 10.15
C HIS A 62 7.97 14.25 9.13
N ILE A 63 7.33 13.20 8.64
CA ILE A 63 6.08 13.26 7.88
C ILE A 63 4.98 12.53 8.64
N ALA A 64 3.75 12.97 8.49
CA ALA A 64 2.59 12.25 8.98
C ALA A 64 1.50 12.31 7.93
N GLY A 65 0.91 11.16 7.60
CA GLY A 65 -0.10 11.06 6.56
C GLY A 65 -0.93 9.79 6.65
N ASP A 66 -1.84 9.62 5.71
CA ASP A 66 -2.72 8.45 5.58
C ASP A 66 -2.12 7.34 4.68
N PHE A 67 -0.81 7.14 4.74
CA PHE A 67 -0.09 6.19 3.89
C PHE A 67 -0.59 4.75 4.04
N GLY A 68 -0.92 4.34 5.27
CA GLY A 68 -1.77 3.18 5.59
C GLY A 68 -1.16 1.83 5.25
N ASP A 69 -1.02 1.53 3.97
CA ASP A 69 -0.71 0.22 3.42
C ASP A 69 0.66 0.18 2.73
N ASN A 70 1.33 -0.98 2.81
CA ASN A 70 2.56 -1.29 2.07
C ASN A 70 2.58 -2.78 1.67
N SER A 71 3.49 -3.18 0.77
CA SER A 71 3.52 -4.54 0.25
C SER A 71 3.85 -5.61 1.31
N ALA A 72 4.45 -5.20 2.44
CA ALA A 72 4.77 -6.07 3.55
C ALA A 72 3.55 -6.43 4.41
N GLY A 73 2.43 -5.70 4.27
CA GLY A 73 1.19 -5.92 5.03
C GLY A 73 1.23 -5.43 6.48
N GLU A 74 2.34 -4.82 6.92
CA GLU A 74 2.44 -4.17 8.23
C GLU A 74 1.93 -2.72 8.17
N GLY A 75 1.94 -2.11 6.99
CA GLY A 75 1.51 -0.74 6.76
C GLY A 75 2.49 0.31 7.27
N TRP A 76 2.09 1.58 7.16
CA TRP A 76 2.83 2.71 7.69
C TRP A 76 2.08 3.32 8.89
N PRO A 77 2.78 3.93 9.87
CA PRO A 77 2.14 4.74 10.90
C PRO A 77 1.22 5.79 10.28
N VAL A 78 -0.05 5.78 10.67
CA VAL A 78 -1.08 6.67 10.12
C VAL A 78 -1.20 7.89 11.02
N TRP A 79 -0.95 9.07 10.47
CA TRP A 79 -0.99 10.36 11.20
C TRP A 79 -0.17 10.33 12.51
N ASP A 80 1.00 9.69 12.51
CA ASP A 80 1.89 9.58 13.67
C ASP A 80 3.28 10.16 13.37
N PRO A 81 3.50 11.46 13.61
CA PRO A 81 4.81 12.10 13.43
C PRO A 81 5.82 11.68 14.51
N SER A 82 5.41 10.93 15.54
CA SER A 82 6.33 10.49 16.60
C SER A 82 7.07 9.21 16.27
N SER A 83 6.72 8.57 15.16
CA SER A 83 7.34 7.32 14.72
C SER A 83 8.65 7.58 13.99
N ASP A 84 9.72 6.91 14.44
CA ASP A 84 11.02 6.91 13.74
C ASP A 84 10.92 6.38 12.30
N LEU A 85 9.88 5.58 11.97
CA LEU A 85 9.63 5.12 10.60
C LEU A 85 9.25 6.27 9.66
N MET A 86 8.79 7.39 10.20
CA MET A 86 8.35 8.56 9.43
C MET A 86 9.36 9.72 9.47
N MET A 87 10.57 9.48 9.97
CA MET A 87 11.64 10.46 10.02
C MET A 87 12.30 10.60 8.63
N LEU A 88 12.54 11.84 8.21
CA LEU A 88 13.23 12.17 6.96
C LEU A 88 14.74 12.33 7.22
N ALA A 89 15.54 12.06 6.20
CA ALA A 89 17.00 12.20 6.22
C ALA A 89 17.47 13.29 5.26
N ASP A 90 18.60 13.93 5.58
CA ASP A 90 19.33 14.88 4.74
C ASP A 90 20.76 14.30 4.57
N ASP A 91 20.88 13.31 3.70
CA ASP A 91 22.11 12.50 3.55
C ASP A 91 23.21 13.24 2.76
N ASP A 92 22.86 14.25 1.96
CA ASP A 92 23.77 15.05 1.14
C ASP A 92 24.04 16.46 1.68
N GLU A 93 23.47 16.78 2.85
CA GLU A 93 23.70 18.01 3.63
C GLU A 93 23.32 19.28 2.88
N ASP A 94 22.23 19.24 2.09
CA ASP A 94 21.74 20.37 1.29
C ASP A 94 20.53 21.09 1.92
N MET A 95 20.12 20.68 3.12
CA MET A 95 18.93 21.14 3.87
C MET A 95 17.58 20.71 3.27
N VAL A 96 17.59 19.78 2.31
CA VAL A 96 16.39 19.11 1.81
C VAL A 96 16.30 17.74 2.46
N TYR A 97 15.22 17.58 3.23
CA TYR A 97 14.94 16.34 3.93
C TYR A 97 14.08 15.43 3.06
N GLU A 98 14.41 14.15 3.01
CA GLU A 98 13.79 13.16 2.14
C GLU A 98 13.37 11.88 2.87
N ILE A 99 12.25 11.29 2.45
CA ILE A 99 11.84 9.93 2.81
C ILE A 99 11.20 9.27 1.59
N THR A 100 11.48 7.99 1.37
CA THR A 100 10.79 7.19 0.35
C THR A 100 9.86 6.19 1.02
N LEU A 101 8.57 6.30 0.72
CA LEU A 101 7.54 5.38 1.20
C LEU A 101 7.01 4.55 0.04
N GLU A 102 6.89 3.25 0.26
CA GLU A 102 6.19 2.36 -0.65
C GLU A 102 4.70 2.41 -0.33
N VAL A 103 3.87 2.83 -1.29
CA VAL A 103 2.43 3.07 -1.10
C VAL A 103 1.61 2.47 -2.23
N ALA A 104 0.31 2.28 -2.02
CA ALA A 104 -0.58 1.69 -3.01
C ALA A 104 -0.68 2.55 -4.27
N VAL A 105 -0.73 1.89 -5.43
CA VAL A 105 -0.96 2.54 -6.73
C VAL A 105 -2.37 3.09 -6.85
N ASN A 106 -2.56 4.09 -7.71
CA ASN A 106 -3.86 4.68 -8.04
C ASN A 106 -4.61 5.25 -6.83
N SER A 107 -3.86 5.79 -5.87
CA SER A 107 -4.35 6.32 -4.59
C SER A 107 -4.07 7.81 -4.45
N THR A 108 -4.83 8.47 -3.59
CA THR A 108 -4.54 9.84 -3.13
C THR A 108 -4.15 9.81 -1.67
N TYR A 109 -3.01 10.42 -1.35
CA TYR A 109 -2.53 10.53 0.02
C TYR A 109 -2.55 11.97 0.49
N TYR A 110 -2.90 12.17 1.75
CA TYR A 110 -2.84 13.43 2.46
C TYR A 110 -1.77 13.37 3.53
N TYR A 111 -1.00 14.44 3.67
CA TYR A 111 0.13 14.47 4.59
C TYR A 111 0.48 15.87 5.07
N LYS A 112 1.29 15.92 6.12
CA LYS A 112 1.97 17.11 6.65
C LYS A 112 3.40 16.77 7.04
N PHE A 113 4.30 17.72 6.86
CA PHE A 113 5.64 17.69 7.47
C PHE A 113 5.60 18.29 8.87
N THR A 114 6.49 17.81 9.74
CA THR A 114 6.70 18.36 11.08
C THR A 114 8.19 18.59 11.35
N ASN A 115 8.52 19.72 11.94
CA ASN A 115 9.82 20.02 12.52
C ASN A 115 9.83 19.58 13.98
N GLY A 116 10.32 18.38 14.23
CA GLY A 116 10.16 17.62 15.48
C GLY A 116 9.24 16.42 15.29
N ASN A 117 9.15 15.59 16.32
CA ASN A 117 8.41 14.32 16.31
C ASN A 117 6.98 14.45 16.88
N GLY A 118 6.33 15.59 16.65
CA GLY A 118 5.03 15.89 17.22
C GLY A 118 4.34 17.08 16.58
N TRP A 119 3.04 17.20 16.84
CA TRP A 119 2.16 18.18 16.19
C TRP A 119 2.42 19.65 16.57
N TYR A 120 3.18 19.93 17.61
CA TYR A 120 3.55 21.32 17.94
C TYR A 120 4.46 21.95 16.88
N GLY A 121 5.23 21.13 16.16
CA GLY A 121 6.11 21.56 15.08
C GLY A 121 5.54 21.33 13.68
N GLU A 122 4.23 21.15 13.53
CA GLU A 122 3.63 20.90 12.22
C GLU A 122 3.70 22.12 11.30
N GLU A 123 3.77 21.86 10.00
CA GLU A 123 3.56 22.92 9.03
C GLU A 123 2.09 23.40 9.07
N TRP A 124 1.94 24.71 9.31
CA TRP A 124 0.65 25.40 9.39
C TRP A 124 -0.39 24.70 10.26
N ALA A 125 -0.31 24.93 11.56
CA ALA A 125 -1.27 24.39 12.50
C ALA A 125 -2.71 24.81 12.16
N GLY A 126 -3.57 23.82 11.90
CA GLY A 126 -4.98 24.01 11.56
C GLY A 126 -5.30 24.30 10.09
N ASP A 127 -4.30 24.38 9.22
CA ASP A 127 -4.49 24.54 7.77
C ASP A 127 -4.57 23.18 7.04
N PRO A 128 -5.09 23.14 5.79
CA PRO A 128 -5.26 21.90 5.04
C PRO A 128 -3.97 21.09 4.89
N ASN A 129 -4.12 19.77 4.79
CA ASN A 129 -3.04 18.85 4.48
C ASN A 129 -2.56 19.05 3.04
N ARG A 130 -1.28 18.76 2.79
CA ARG A 130 -0.78 18.55 1.43
C ARG A 130 -1.40 17.27 0.87
N SER A 131 -1.47 17.15 -0.46
CA SER A 131 -2.00 15.96 -1.13
C SER A 131 -1.16 15.55 -2.33
N VAL A 132 -1.08 14.26 -2.59
CA VAL A 132 -0.43 13.68 -3.78
C VAL A 132 -1.33 12.61 -4.40
N GLU A 133 -1.47 12.66 -5.73
CA GLU A 133 -2.07 11.59 -6.53
C GLU A 133 -0.97 10.66 -7.03
N VAL A 134 -1.08 9.37 -6.70
CA VAL A 134 -0.08 8.34 -7.01
C VAL A 134 -0.63 7.44 -8.11
N GLY A 135 0.13 7.28 -9.20
CA GLY A 135 -0.19 6.38 -10.30
C GLY A 135 0.43 5.00 -10.14
N GLU A 136 0.87 4.41 -11.25
CA GLU A 136 1.48 3.06 -11.30
C GLU A 136 3.02 3.10 -11.44
N GLU A 137 3.61 4.29 -11.45
CA GLU A 137 5.06 4.48 -11.56
C GLU A 137 5.63 5.10 -10.28
N ASN A 138 6.90 4.80 -9.99
CA ASN A 138 7.62 5.45 -8.90
C ASN A 138 7.67 6.97 -9.14
N LEU A 139 7.49 7.73 -8.07
CA LEU A 139 7.36 9.18 -8.11
C LEU A 139 8.37 9.83 -7.17
N ILE A 140 9.14 10.78 -7.69
CA ILE A 140 9.92 11.70 -6.86
C ILE A 140 9.20 13.03 -6.91
N LEU A 141 8.72 13.50 -5.76
CA LEU A 141 7.99 14.76 -5.68
C LEU A 141 8.93 15.95 -5.82
N ASP A 142 8.39 17.05 -6.35
CA ASP A 142 9.07 18.34 -6.32
C ASP A 142 9.35 18.76 -4.87
N ILE A 143 10.46 19.46 -4.67
CA ILE A 143 10.83 19.99 -3.36
C ILE A 143 9.82 21.08 -2.99
N VAL A 144 9.24 20.96 -1.80
CA VAL A 144 8.38 22.00 -1.21
C VAL A 144 9.10 22.68 -0.06
N VAL A 145 8.82 23.97 0.15
CA VAL A 145 9.37 24.71 1.29
C VAL A 145 8.49 24.50 2.52
N PHE A 146 9.12 24.16 3.65
CA PHE A 146 8.41 24.04 4.93
C PHE A 146 7.74 25.37 5.28
N GLY A 147 6.50 25.32 5.78
CA GLY A 147 5.84 26.54 6.26
C GLY A 147 5.42 27.56 5.18
N ILE A 148 5.54 27.25 3.87
CA ILE A 148 4.90 27.99 2.77
C ILE A 148 3.78 27.19 2.05
N GLN A 149 2.54 27.68 2.14
CA GLN A 149 1.40 27.03 1.47
C GLN A 149 1.58 27.03 -0.06
N PRO A 150 1.23 25.93 -0.75
CA PRO A 150 1.29 25.85 -2.21
C PRO A 150 0.32 26.81 -2.91
#